data_AF-A0A2E0ANI9-F1
#
_entry.id   AF-A0A2E0ANI9-F1
#
_cell.length_a   1.000
_cell.length_b   1.000
_cell.length_c   1.000
_cell.angle_alpha   90.00
_cell.angle_beta   90.00
_cell.angle_gamma   90.00
#
_symmetry.space_group_name_H-M   'P 1'
#
loop_
_entity.id
_entity.type
_entity.pdbx_description
1 polymer ?
#
loop_
_entity_poly.entity_id
_entity_poly.type
_entity_poly.pdbx_seq_one_letter_code
_entity_poly.pdbx_strand_id
1 'polypeptide(L)' 'MTIDARCKEQLALAEQMYKQFKYTEAGSAEQLRSLGTLTFLISMWADFFLRTEAKRMDAALSLTSVTEHDDA' A
#
# COMPACT_ATOMS: atom_id res chain seq x y z
N MET A 1 -9.31 -0.99 6.19
CA MET A 1 -8.96 0.14 5.30
C MET A 1 -9.00 -0.36 3.87
N THR A 2 -9.52 0.41 2.92
CA THR A 2 -9.62 0.01 1.50
C THR A 2 -8.40 0.50 0.71
N ILE A 3 -8.21 -0.07 -0.49
CA ILE A 3 -7.21 0.42 -1.45
C ILE A 3 -7.40 1.92 -1.72
N ASP A 4 -8.63 2.37 -1.97
CA ASP A 4 -8.93 3.78 -2.23
C ASP A 4 -8.53 4.72 -1.09
N ALA A 5 -8.80 4.30 0.15
CA ALA A 5 -8.41 5.06 1.33
C ALA A 5 -6.88 5.19 1.41
N ARG A 6 -6.16 4.10 1.13
CA ARG A 6 -4.70 4.09 1.15
C ARG A 6 -4.10 4.92 0.01
N CYS A 7 -4.70 4.89 -1.18
CA CYS A 7 -4.32 5.76 -2.29
C CYS A 7 -4.47 7.24 -1.93
N LYS A 8 -5.59 7.64 -1.32
CA LYS A 8 -5.83 9.02 -0.88
C LYS A 8 -4.80 9.48 0.17
N GLU A 9 -4.45 8.61 1.10
CA GLU A 9 -3.46 8.90 2.15
C GLU A 9 -2.06 9.11 1.59
N GLN A 10 -1.66 8.32 0.59
CA GLN A 10 -0.31 8.39 0.03
C GLN A 10 -0.14 9.46 -1.05
N LEU A 11 -1.23 9.94 -1.66
CA LEU A 11 -1.21 10.79 -2.86
C LEU A 11 -0.29 12.01 -2.70
N ALA A 12 -0.49 12.80 -1.65
CA ALA A 12 0.29 14.03 -1.42
C ALA A 12 1.79 13.74 -1.27
N LEU A 13 2.13 12.66 -0.56
CA LEU A 13 3.52 12.27 -0.31
C LEU A 13 4.18 11.70 -1.59
N ALA A 14 3.44 10.92 -2.38
CA ALA A 14 3.89 10.42 -3.66
C ALA A 14 4.11 11.53 -4.69
N GLU A 15 3.24 12.54 -4.73
CA GLU A 15 3.41 13.72 -5.58
C GLU A 15 4.64 14.55 -5.20
N GLN A 16 4.85 14.76 -3.89
CA GLN A 16 6.02 15.48 -3.40
C GLN A 16 7.31 14.73 -3.74
N MET A 17 7.34 13.42 -3.50
CA MET A 17 8.46 12.55 -3.87
C MET A 17 8.74 12.60 -5.37
N TYR A 18 7.71 12.53 -6.21
CA TYR A 18 7.87 12.61 -7.67
C TYR A 18 8.51 13.93 -8.10
N LYS A 19 8.04 15.06 -7.56
CA LYS A 19 8.61 16.38 -7.86
C LYS A 19 10.07 16.46 -7.41
N GLN A 20 10.36 16.04 -6.18
CA GLN A 20 11.73 16.06 -5.66
C GLN A 20 12.64 15.17 -6.49
N PHE A 21 12.23 13.97 -6.87
CA PHE A 21 13.06 13.07 -7.68
C PHE A 21 13.30 13.59 -9.10
N LYS A 22 12.28 14.17 -9.75
CA LYS A 22 12.34 14.58 -11.16
C LYS A 22 13.10 15.89 -11.39
N TYR A 23 13.02 16.83 -10.44
CA TYR A 23 13.50 18.20 -10.63
C TYR A 23 14.77 18.53 -9.83
N THR A 24 15.41 17.53 -9.21
CA THR A 24 16.65 17.71 -8.45
C THR A 24 17.82 17.02 -9.14
N GLU A 25 19.03 17.46 -8.81
CA GLU A 25 20.25 16.90 -9.38
C GLU A 25 20.46 15.45 -8.93
N ALA A 26 21.06 14.64 -9.80
CA ALA A 26 21.42 13.28 -9.49
C ALA A 26 22.40 13.24 -8.30
N GLY A 27 22.10 12.43 -7.28
CA GLY A 27 22.90 12.32 -6.06
C GLY A 27 22.63 13.42 -5.01
N SER A 28 21.73 14.37 -5.28
CA SER A 28 21.33 15.38 -4.30
C SER A 28 20.65 14.78 -3.07
N ALA A 29 20.66 15.52 -1.96
CA ALA A 29 20.01 15.11 -0.71
C ALA A 29 18.50 14.92 -0.89
N GLU A 30 17.86 15.73 -1.73
CA GLU A 30 16.46 15.64 -2.10
C GLU A 30 16.16 14.39 -2.92
N GLN A 31 17.03 14.02 -3.87
CA GLN A 31 16.87 12.80 -4.64
C GLN A 31 16.99 11.55 -3.75
N LEU A 32 18.00 11.52 -2.86
CA LEU A 32 18.18 10.43 -1.88
C LEU A 32 16.98 10.32 -0.94
N ARG A 33 16.45 11.46 -0.46
CA ARG A 33 15.24 11.49 0.37
C ARG A 33 14.03 10.94 -0.38
N SER A 34 13.89 11.27 -1.65
CA SER A 34 12.80 10.78 -2.51
C SER A 34 12.84 9.24 -2.64
N LEU A 35 14.03 8.65 -2.77
CA LEU A 35 14.20 7.20 -2.78
C LEU A 35 13.83 6.55 -1.42
N GLY A 36 14.14 7.22 -0.31
CA GLY A 36 13.70 6.81 1.02
C GLY A 36 12.17 6.83 1.14
N THR A 37 11.52 7.90 0.67
CA THR A 37 10.07 8.01 0.62
C THR A 37 9.44 6.92 -0.26
N LEU A 38 10.03 6.62 -1.42
CA LEU A 38 9.57 5.54 -2.30
C LEU A 38 9.59 4.18 -1.58
N THR A 39 10.71 3.89 -0.90
CA THR A 39 10.88 2.65 -0.14
C THR A 39 9.84 2.53 0.97
N PHE A 40 9.55 3.62 1.67
CA PHE A 40 8.50 3.69 2.68
C PHE A 40 7.11 3.41 2.09
N LEU A 41 6.76 4.08 0.99
CA LEU A 41 5.45 3.90 0.34
C LEU A 41 5.23 2.46 -0.12
N ILE A 42 6.25 1.83 -0.73
CA ILE A 42 6.19 0.42 -1.16
C ILE A 42 6.05 -0.51 0.06
N SER A 43 6.80 -0.26 1.14
CA SER A 43 6.72 -1.07 2.36
C SER A 43 5.34 -1.01 3.01
N MET A 44 4.68 0.15 2.93
CA MET A 44 3.31 0.33 3.43
C MET A 44 2.28 -0.49 2.63
N TRP A 45 2.47 -0.62 1.31
CA TRP A 45 1.65 -1.51 0.48
C TRP A 45 1.93 -2.97 0.78
N ALA A 46 3.19 -3.35 0.94
CA ALA A 46 3.55 -4.71 1.35
C ALA A 46 2.88 -5.08 2.68
N ASP A 47 2.93 -4.20 3.68
CA ASP A 47 2.26 -4.41 4.97
C ASP A 47 0.74 -4.53 4.82
N PHE A 48 0.13 -3.65 4.03
CA PHE A 48 -1.31 -3.68 3.75
C PHE A 48 -1.75 -5.03 3.17
N PHE A 49 -1.07 -5.50 2.12
CA PHE A 49 -1.42 -6.77 1.46
C PHE A 49 -1.11 -7.98 2.33
N LEU A 50 0.08 -8.02 2.94
CA LEU A 50 0.53 -9.19 3.70
C LEU A 50 -0.19 -9.35 5.05
N ARG A 51 -0.56 -8.24 5.71
CA ARG A 51 -1.13 -8.29 7.06
C ARG A 51 -2.61 -8.01 7.13
N THR A 52 -3.14 -7.17 6.24
CA THR A 52 -4.51 -6.65 6.38
C THR A 52 -5.45 -7.29 5.36
N GLU A 53 -5.10 -7.28 4.08
CA GLU A 53 -5.96 -7.87 3.04
C GLU A 53 -5.93 -9.38 3.03
N ALA A 54 -4.77 -10.02 3.19
CA ALA A 54 -4.68 -11.48 3.30
C ALA A 54 -5.61 -12.02 4.40
N LYS A 55 -5.58 -11.43 5.61
CA LYS A 55 -6.47 -11.82 6.71
C LYS A 55 -7.95 -11.60 6.42
N ARG A 56 -8.30 -10.52 5.70
CA ARG A 56 -9.69 -10.25 5.32
C ARG A 56 -10.18 -11.23 4.25
N MET A 57 -9.31 -11.61 3.33
CA MET A 57 -9.60 -12.62 2.31
C MET A 57 -9.75 -14.00 2.95
N ASP A 58 -8.86 -14.40 3.85
CA ASP A 58 -8.96 -15.67 4.59
C ASP A 58 -10.27 -15.73 5.40
N ALA A 59 -10.64 -14.64 6.09
CA ALA A 59 -11.90 -14.55 6.80
C ALA A 59 -13.11 -14.63 5.87
N ALA A 60 -13.09 -13.94 4.73
CA ALA A 60 -14.18 -14.00 3.75
C ALA A 60 -14.34 -15.41 3.16
N LEU A 61 -13.23 -16.07 2.80
CA LEU A 61 -13.23 -17.45 2.30
C LEU A 61 -13.79 -18.43 3.34
N SER A 62 -13.43 -18.26 4.62
CA SER A 62 -13.96 -19.08 5.71
C SER A 62 -15.48 -18.97 5.87
N LEU A 63 -16.05 -17.78 5.65
CA LEU A 63 -17.50 -17.58 5.70
C LEU A 63 -18.21 -18.28 4.55
N THR A 64 -17.69 -18.16 3.31
CA THR A 64 -18.25 -18.87 2.16
C THR A 64 -18.20 -20.39 2.29
N SER A 65 -17.17 -20.96 2.92
CA SER A 65 -17.08 -22.41 3.14
C SER A 65 -18.05 -22.95 4.20
N VAL A 66 -18.53 -22.10 5.11
CA VAL A 66 -19.52 -22.50 6.13
C VAL A 66 -20.93 -22.48 5.54
N THR A 67 -21.24 -21.50 4.67
CA THR A 67 -22.58 -21.40 4.06
C THR A 67 -22.93 -22.57 3.15
N GLU A 68 -21.95 -23.21 2.50
CA GLU A 68 -22.19 -24.39 1.66
C GLU A 68 -22.56 -25.66 2.47
N HIS A 69 -22.38 -25.66 3.80
CA HIS A 69 -22.63 -26.83 4.65
C HIS A 69 -24.00 -26.79 5.37
N ASP A 70 -24.65 -25.62 5.46
CA ASP A 70 -25.94 -25.45 6.13
C ASP A 70 -27.15 -25.57 5.18
N ASP A 71 -26.92 -25.71 3.87
CA ASP A 71 -27.96 -25.86 2.82
C ASP A 71 -28.18 -27.33 2.38
N ALA A 72 -27.65 -28.33 3.11
CA ALA A 72 -27.77 -29.77 2.80
C ALA A 72 -28.63 -30.57 3.79
#